data_AF-A0A3M0WT23-F1
#
_entry.id   AF-A0A3M0WT23-F1
#
_cell.length_a   1.000
_cell.length_b   1.000
_cell.length_c   1.000
_cell.angle_alpha   90.00
_cell.angle_beta   90.00
_cell.angle_gamma   90.00
#
_symmetry.space_group_name_H-M   'P 1'
#
loop_
_entity.id
_entity.type
_entity.pdbx_description
1 polymer ?
#
loop_
_entity_poly.entity_id
_entity_poly.type
_entity_poly.pdbx_seq_one_letter_code
_entity_poly.pdbx_strand_id
1 'polypeptide(L)'
;DTAVEIITLPCVGAAPPDLLKRTYDAGAAEVQIVGCPPDDCINREGNLWAEQRLIRKRVPRLRREAAQAPITALWLAPNEFDQALKPQNIPVITHEDGTTQPDYLSSRRMTEPLTWRHFLIAFGMLAVVMVMQIFLTDLPFSPIQPQQAEVRLIFDDPSAPFGRLKRLDPIDDVIEATLMIDGEVVMTRPLLSDELFVLEPTPLVEQLTVTPGTHHFTLTFTEQSTGAVYILLDETRQVEEGDIITLVHHYSDVIFDRAEEMVR
;
A
#
# COMPACT_ATOMS: atom_id res chain seq x y z
N ASP A 1 -0.34 53.06 33.78
CA ASP A 1 0.62 51.94 33.81
C ASP A 1 0.00 50.72 34.44
N THR A 2 -0.30 49.71 33.65
CA THR A 2 -0.68 48.38 34.13
C THR A 2 0.62 47.64 34.46
N ALA A 3 0.93 47.52 35.76
CA ALA A 3 2.05 46.72 36.21
C ALA A 3 1.67 45.23 36.11
N VAL A 4 2.45 44.47 35.33
CA VAL A 4 2.29 43.01 35.17
C VAL A 4 3.39 42.31 35.95
N GLU A 5 3.02 41.40 36.84
CA GLU A 5 3.94 40.56 37.61
C GLU A 5 3.91 39.13 37.04
N ILE A 6 5.07 38.62 36.60
CA ILE A 6 5.18 37.27 36.01
C ILE A 6 5.74 36.30 37.05
N ILE A 7 4.96 35.29 37.41
CA ILE A 7 5.38 34.21 38.31
C ILE A 7 5.65 32.96 37.48
N THR A 8 6.92 32.58 37.37
CA THR A 8 7.33 31.38 36.63
C THR A 8 7.13 30.12 37.47
N LEU A 9 6.53 29.09 36.86
CA LEU A 9 6.36 27.77 37.46
C LEU A 9 6.96 26.71 36.53
N PRO A 10 7.45 25.57 37.05
CA PRO A 10 7.95 24.48 36.21
C PRO A 10 6.85 23.86 35.34
N CYS A 11 5.59 23.98 35.78
CA CYS A 11 4.42 23.57 35.02
C CYS A 11 3.18 24.29 35.54
N VAL A 12 2.29 24.65 34.64
CA VAL A 12 0.94 25.12 34.96
C VAL A 12 0.14 24.10 35.78
N GLY A 13 0.39 22.80 35.59
CA GLY A 13 -0.24 21.72 36.35
C GLY A 13 0.16 21.66 37.83
N ALA A 14 1.27 22.30 38.19
CA ALA A 14 1.71 22.44 39.58
C ALA A 14 1.04 23.63 40.28
N ALA A 15 0.40 24.56 39.54
CA ALA A 15 -0.31 25.68 40.12
C ALA A 15 -1.58 25.18 40.85
N PRO A 16 -1.70 25.39 42.17
CA PRO A 16 -2.95 25.10 42.87
C PRO A 16 -3.98 26.16 42.48
N PRO A 17 -5.25 25.81 42.18
CA PRO A 17 -6.27 26.79 41.79
C PRO A 17 -6.54 27.87 42.84
N ASP A 18 -6.29 27.57 44.12
CA ASP A 18 -6.43 28.52 45.22
C ASP A 18 -5.36 29.63 45.18
N LEU A 19 -4.24 29.43 44.47
CA LEU A 19 -3.27 30.50 44.18
C LEU A 19 -3.95 31.62 43.40
N LEU A 20 -4.66 31.30 42.32
CA LEU A 20 -5.30 32.29 41.45
C LEU A 20 -6.34 33.11 42.20
N LYS A 21 -7.15 32.45 43.05
CA LYS A 21 -8.12 33.15 43.89
C LYS A 21 -7.44 34.06 44.90
N ARG A 22 -6.39 33.60 45.59
CA ARG A 22 -5.67 34.43 46.56
C ARG A 22 -5.00 35.63 45.90
N THR A 23 -4.46 35.47 44.70
CA THR A 23 -3.89 36.59 43.92
C THR A 23 -4.97 37.62 43.57
N TYR A 24 -6.15 37.16 43.13
CA TYR A 24 -7.28 38.04 42.87
C TYR A 24 -7.77 38.75 44.14
N ASP A 25 -7.98 38.00 45.23
CA ASP A 25 -8.41 38.54 46.53
C ASP A 25 -7.38 39.51 47.14
N ALA A 26 -6.10 39.39 46.77
CA ALA A 26 -5.03 40.32 47.15
C ALA A 26 -5.06 41.65 46.38
N GLY A 27 -5.99 41.83 45.43
CA GLY A 27 -6.22 43.10 44.72
C GLY A 27 -5.73 43.11 43.27
N ALA A 28 -5.35 41.97 42.69
CA ALA A 28 -5.05 41.90 41.26
C ALA A 28 -6.31 42.19 40.43
N ALA A 29 -6.21 43.10 39.46
CA ALA A 29 -7.31 43.44 38.57
C ALA A 29 -7.72 42.24 37.68
N GLU A 30 -6.73 41.48 37.23
CA GLU A 30 -6.89 40.25 36.47
C GLU A 30 -5.81 39.24 36.86
N VAL A 31 -6.13 37.95 36.72
CA VAL A 31 -5.17 36.87 36.94
C VAL A 31 -5.19 35.95 35.73
N GLN A 32 -4.05 35.83 35.05
CA GLN A 32 -3.93 34.97 33.89
C GLN A 32 -3.02 33.79 34.20
N ILE A 33 -3.40 32.62 33.70
CA ILE A 33 -2.55 31.44 33.70
C ILE A 33 -2.13 31.12 32.26
N VAL A 34 -0.83 31.00 32.03
CA VAL A 34 -0.28 30.69 30.70
C VAL A 34 0.35 29.31 30.76
N GLY A 35 -0.11 28.40 29.91
CA GLY A 35 0.37 27.03 29.81
C GLY A 35 0.76 26.66 28.38
N CYS A 36 1.34 25.47 28.22
CA CYS A 36 1.65 24.89 26.91
C CYS A 36 0.36 24.65 26.10
N PRO A 37 0.45 24.62 24.75
CA PRO A 37 -0.68 24.28 23.88
C PRO A 37 -1.27 22.90 24.21
N PRO A 38 -2.53 22.63 23.82
CA PRO A 38 -3.10 21.29 23.94
C PRO A 38 -2.17 20.25 23.29
N ASP A 39 -2.05 19.09 23.93
CA ASP A 39 -1.22 17.96 23.51
C ASP A 39 0.32 18.18 23.46
N ASP A 40 0.81 19.40 23.75
CA ASP A 40 2.24 19.74 23.75
C ASP A 40 2.78 20.03 25.17
N CYS A 41 2.24 19.35 26.18
CA CYS A 41 2.70 19.54 27.55
C CYS A 41 3.92 18.68 27.87
N ILE A 42 5.03 19.32 28.28
CA ILE A 42 6.24 18.62 28.73
C ILE A 42 5.99 17.67 29.92
N ASN A 43 4.95 17.95 30.72
CA ASN A 43 4.52 17.12 31.85
C ASN A 43 3.32 16.22 31.49
N ARG A 44 3.21 15.81 30.22
CA ARG A 44 2.15 14.98 29.62
C ARG A 44 0.76 15.61 29.65
N GLU A 45 0.16 15.72 30.83
CA GLU A 45 -1.22 16.19 31.02
C GLU A 45 -1.32 17.37 31.99
N GLY A 46 -0.20 18.01 32.32
CA GLY A 46 -0.16 19.10 33.29
C GLY A 46 -1.11 20.27 32.95
N ASN A 47 -1.14 20.68 31.68
CA ASN A 47 -2.07 21.71 31.18
C ASN A 47 -3.53 21.24 31.17
N LEU A 48 -3.81 20.03 30.71
CA LEU A 48 -5.14 19.40 30.76
C LEU A 48 -5.69 19.36 32.17
N TRP A 49 -4.86 18.99 33.12
CA TRP A 49 -5.23 18.94 34.52
C TRP A 49 -5.46 20.33 35.11
N ALA A 50 -4.64 21.32 34.75
CA ALA A 50 -4.86 22.71 35.15
C ALA A 50 -6.20 23.22 34.60
N GLU A 51 -6.44 23.11 33.29
CA GLU A 51 -7.70 23.47 32.64
C GLU A 51 -8.89 22.86 33.38
N GLN A 52 -8.90 21.53 33.56
CA GLN A 52 -10.00 20.82 34.21
C GLN A 52 -10.25 21.29 35.65
N ARG A 53 -9.23 21.73 36.38
CA ARG A 53 -9.40 22.31 37.73
C ARG A 53 -10.03 23.70 37.67
N LEU A 54 -9.65 24.51 36.68
CA LEU A 54 -10.17 25.86 36.44
C LEU A 54 -11.63 25.86 35.97
N ILE A 55 -11.99 24.92 35.09
CA ILE A 55 -13.37 24.67 34.66
C ILE A 55 -14.12 23.72 35.60
N ARG A 56 -13.50 23.36 36.73
CA ARG A 56 -14.11 22.62 37.85
C ARG A 56 -14.54 21.18 37.52
N LYS A 57 -14.02 20.59 36.44
CA LYS A 57 -14.16 19.16 36.09
C LYS A 57 -13.25 18.23 36.90
N ARG A 58 -12.16 18.75 37.52
CA ARG A 58 -11.19 17.96 38.31
C ARG A 58 -10.83 18.61 39.64
N VAL A 59 -10.45 17.80 40.64
CA VAL A 59 -9.97 18.25 41.95
C VAL A 59 -8.45 18.51 41.99
N PRO A 60 -7.96 19.42 42.85
CA PRO A 60 -8.71 20.44 43.56
C PRO A 60 -9.37 21.42 42.59
N ARG A 61 -10.61 21.86 42.86
CA ARG A 61 -11.38 22.74 41.96
C ARG A 61 -11.12 24.20 42.30
N LEU A 62 -11.17 25.08 41.30
CA LEU A 62 -11.32 26.52 41.56
C LEU A 62 -12.62 26.75 42.36
N ARG A 63 -12.56 27.62 43.37
CA ARG A 63 -13.72 27.91 44.24
C ARG A 63 -14.86 28.48 43.41
N ARG A 64 -16.11 28.18 43.79
CA ARG A 64 -17.31 28.62 43.05
C ARG A 64 -17.40 30.14 42.96
N GLU A 65 -17.04 30.84 44.02
CA GLU A 65 -17.00 32.31 44.07
C GLU A 65 -16.06 32.90 43.02
N ALA A 66 -14.95 32.23 42.71
CA ALA A 66 -13.98 32.68 41.71
C ALA A 66 -14.33 32.23 40.28
N ALA A 67 -15.46 31.54 40.07
CA ALA A 67 -15.84 31.06 38.75
C ALA A 67 -16.05 32.21 37.75
N GLN A 68 -16.60 33.34 38.21
CA GLN A 68 -16.82 34.56 37.42
C GLN A 68 -15.81 35.67 37.71
N ALA A 69 -14.77 35.38 38.50
CA ALA A 69 -13.68 36.33 38.70
C ALA A 69 -12.89 36.50 37.38
N PRO A 70 -12.16 37.62 37.18
CA PRO A 70 -11.32 37.93 36.01
C PRO A 70 -10.07 37.04 35.94
N ILE A 71 -10.30 35.73 35.93
CA ILE A 71 -9.30 34.68 35.90
C ILE A 71 -9.40 34.00 34.54
N THR A 72 -8.37 34.15 33.71
CA THR A 72 -8.32 33.63 32.33
C THR A 72 -7.22 32.60 32.18
N ALA A 73 -7.28 31.77 31.13
CA ALA A 73 -6.20 30.85 30.79
C ALA A 73 -5.85 30.97 29.31
N LEU A 74 -4.55 30.97 29.01
CA LEU A 74 -4.02 30.91 27.66
C LEU A 74 -3.11 29.71 27.50
N TRP A 75 -3.18 29.09 26.34
CA TRP A 75 -2.48 27.86 26.01
C TRP A 75 -1.68 28.11 24.75
N LEU A 76 -0.44 28.59 24.95
CA LEU A 76 0.37 29.23 23.92
C LEU A 76 1.66 28.47 23.72
N ALA A 77 2.15 28.44 22.48
CA ALA A 77 3.46 27.90 22.19
C ALA A 77 4.56 28.78 22.82
N PRO A 78 5.77 28.25 23.10
CA PRO A 78 6.83 29.01 23.76
C PRO A 78 7.21 30.32 23.07
N ASN A 79 7.06 30.39 21.75
CA ASN A 79 7.34 31.55 20.91
C ASN A 79 6.19 32.58 20.82
N GLU A 80 5.06 32.32 21.48
CA GLU A 80 3.83 33.14 21.40
C GLU A 80 3.48 33.82 22.74
N PHE A 81 4.42 33.82 23.70
CA PHE A 81 4.18 34.42 25.02
C PHE A 81 3.84 35.92 24.96
N ASP A 82 4.24 36.62 23.91
CA ASP A 82 3.87 38.03 23.69
C ASP A 82 2.35 38.23 23.60
N GLN A 83 1.61 37.20 23.18
CA GLN A 83 0.14 37.24 23.13
C GLN A 83 -0.48 37.30 24.54
N ALA A 84 0.19 36.74 25.55
CA ALA A 84 -0.28 36.77 26.93
C ALA A 84 -0.29 38.19 27.52
N LEU A 85 0.62 39.04 27.07
CA LEU A 85 0.76 40.43 27.53
C LEU A 85 -0.23 41.39 26.87
N LYS A 86 -0.94 40.95 25.83
CA LYS A 86 -1.93 41.76 25.11
C LYS A 86 -3.28 41.68 25.81
N PRO A 87 -4.17 42.68 25.64
CA PRO A 87 -5.54 42.59 26.11
C PRO A 87 -6.24 41.36 25.51
N GLN A 88 -6.87 40.55 26.37
CA GLN A 88 -7.54 39.33 25.94
C GLN A 88 -8.97 39.61 25.52
N ASN A 89 -9.41 38.97 24.43
CA ASN A 89 -10.81 39.01 24.01
C ASN A 89 -11.60 37.95 24.79
N ILE A 90 -12.33 38.39 25.81
CA ILE A 90 -13.11 37.50 26.66
C ILE A 90 -14.48 37.28 26.00
N PRO A 91 -14.94 36.03 25.81
CA PRO A 91 -16.27 35.75 25.30
C PRO A 91 -17.34 36.41 26.17
N VAL A 92 -18.44 36.85 25.56
CA VAL A 92 -19.55 37.51 26.25
C VAL A 92 -20.79 36.64 26.16
N ILE A 93 -21.44 36.40 27.30
CA ILE A 93 -22.76 35.77 27.36
C ILE A 93 -23.82 36.88 27.30
N THR A 94 -24.75 36.75 26.36
CA THR A 94 -25.97 37.57 26.32
C THR A 94 -27.11 36.78 26.97
N HIS A 95 -27.70 37.36 27.99
CA HIS A 95 -28.86 36.81 28.70
C HIS A 95 -30.16 37.17 27.95
N GLU A 96 -31.24 36.42 28.22
CA GLU A 96 -32.55 36.61 27.57
C GLU A 96 -33.16 38.01 27.84
N ASP A 97 -32.74 38.65 28.94
CA ASP A 97 -33.10 40.02 29.30
C ASP A 97 -32.31 41.10 28.53
N GLY A 98 -31.42 40.69 27.62
CA GLY A 98 -30.56 41.58 26.84
C GLY A 98 -29.31 42.05 27.59
N THR A 99 -29.09 41.62 28.83
CA THR A 99 -27.87 41.96 29.58
C THR A 99 -26.68 41.12 29.08
N THR A 100 -25.49 41.71 29.12
CA THR A 100 -24.25 41.07 28.66
C THR A 100 -23.26 40.95 29.81
N GLN A 101 -22.69 39.76 30.01
CA GLN A 101 -21.67 39.51 31.02
C GLN A 101 -20.45 38.80 30.40
N PRO A 102 -19.21 39.14 30.81
CA PRO A 102 -18.02 38.40 30.40
C PRO A 102 -18.06 36.94 30.91
N ASP A 103 -17.73 36.00 30.03
CA ASP A 103 -17.64 34.58 30.33
C ASP A 103 -16.18 34.15 30.57
N TYR A 104 -15.70 34.42 31.78
CA TYR A 104 -14.38 33.98 32.21
C TYR A 104 -14.26 32.45 32.32
N LEU A 105 -15.37 31.71 32.35
CA LEU A 105 -15.31 30.26 32.49
C LEU A 105 -14.98 29.59 31.15
N SER A 106 -15.57 30.06 30.05
CA SER A 106 -15.20 29.58 28.70
C SER A 106 -13.81 30.01 28.27
N SER A 107 -13.36 31.20 28.67
CA SER A 107 -12.01 31.71 28.38
C SER A 107 -10.87 30.90 29.03
N ARG A 108 -11.18 29.85 29.80
CA ARG A 108 -10.19 28.98 30.44
C ARG A 108 -9.95 27.69 29.66
N ARG A 109 -10.79 27.38 28.66
CA ARG A 109 -10.76 26.11 27.94
C ARG A 109 -9.63 26.06 26.92
N MET A 110 -9.04 24.88 26.75
CA MET A 110 -8.08 24.62 25.67
C MET A 110 -8.78 24.35 24.34
N THR A 111 -9.93 23.68 24.40
CA THR A 111 -10.67 23.28 23.21
C THR A 111 -12.03 23.94 23.18
N GLU A 112 -12.40 24.43 22.00
CA GLU A 112 -13.77 24.85 21.74
C GLU A 112 -14.70 23.63 21.73
N PRO A 113 -15.93 23.77 22.24
CA PRO A 113 -16.89 22.67 22.16
C PRO A 113 -17.23 22.38 20.71
N LEU A 114 -17.07 21.11 20.29
CA LEU A 114 -17.56 20.64 19.00
C LEU A 114 -19.07 20.85 18.91
N THR A 115 -19.49 21.76 18.03
CA THR A 115 -20.91 22.00 17.75
C THR A 115 -21.39 21.14 16.59
N TRP A 116 -22.69 20.81 16.57
CA TRP A 116 -23.33 20.02 15.51
C TRP A 116 -23.07 20.55 14.09
N ARG A 117 -22.85 21.85 13.94
CA ARG A 117 -22.52 22.48 12.66
C ARG A 117 -21.21 21.96 12.05
N HIS A 118 -20.21 21.68 12.88
CA HIS A 118 -18.93 21.11 12.42
C HIS A 118 -19.12 19.69 11.91
N PHE A 119 -19.97 18.90 12.56
CA PHE A 119 -20.31 17.55 12.12
C PHE A 119 -21.02 17.56 10.76
N LEU A 120 -21.94 18.49 10.51
CA LEU A 120 -22.60 18.61 9.20
C LEU A 120 -21.60 18.81 8.06
N ILE A 121 -20.56 19.62 8.28
CA ILE A 121 -19.50 19.84 7.27
C ILE A 121 -18.72 18.56 7.04
N ALA A 122 -18.29 17.88 8.11
CA ALA A 122 -17.53 16.63 8.01
C ALA A 122 -18.33 15.52 7.30
N PHE A 123 -19.60 15.33 7.68
CA PHE A 123 -20.49 14.37 7.02
C PHE A 123 -20.80 14.75 5.57
N GLY A 124 -20.94 16.05 5.27
CA GLY A 124 -21.07 16.53 3.90
C GLY A 124 -19.86 16.17 3.03
N MET A 125 -18.65 16.36 3.55
CA MET A 125 -17.41 15.97 2.87
C MET A 125 -17.33 14.45 2.67
N LEU A 126 -17.67 13.67 3.69
CA LEU A 126 -17.74 12.20 3.59
C LEU A 126 -18.71 11.76 2.50
N ALA A 127 -19.90 12.35 2.45
CA ALA A 127 -20.90 12.05 1.43
C ALA A 127 -20.38 12.34 0.01
N VAL A 128 -19.69 13.47 -0.17
CA VAL A 128 -19.05 13.80 -1.46
C VAL A 128 -18.01 12.76 -1.85
N VAL A 129 -17.15 12.35 -0.91
CA VAL A 129 -16.15 11.29 -1.16
C VAL A 129 -16.82 9.97 -1.53
N MET A 130 -17.88 9.57 -0.82
CA MET A 130 -18.64 8.35 -1.14
C MET A 130 -19.27 8.41 -2.54
N VAL A 131 -19.87 9.53 -2.90
CA VAL A 131 -20.44 9.73 -4.25
C VAL A 131 -19.35 9.64 -5.30
N MET A 132 -18.20 10.29 -5.07
CA MET A 132 -17.06 10.23 -5.97
C MET A 132 -16.52 8.79 -6.13
N GLN A 133 -16.49 8.00 -5.06
CA GLN A 133 -16.12 6.58 -5.13
C GLN A 133 -17.07 5.79 -6.02
N ILE A 134 -18.38 6.00 -5.93
CA ILE A 134 -19.37 5.32 -6.79
C ILE A 134 -19.06 5.60 -8.26
N PHE A 135 -18.87 6.87 -8.62
CA PHE A 135 -18.55 7.27 -10.00
C PHE A 135 -17.20 6.72 -10.48
N LEU A 136 -16.19 6.63 -9.62
CA LEU A 136 -14.88 6.07 -9.97
C LEU A 136 -14.88 4.54 -10.07
N THR A 137 -15.81 3.87 -9.38
CA THR A 137 -15.89 2.41 -9.37
C THR A 137 -16.71 1.87 -10.54
N ASP A 138 -17.55 2.69 -11.15
CA ASP A 138 -18.36 2.36 -12.34
C ASP A 138 -17.54 2.35 -13.64
N LEU A 139 -16.22 2.22 -13.55
CA LEU A 139 -15.36 2.04 -14.71
C LEU A 139 -15.72 0.70 -15.37
N PRO A 140 -16.06 0.69 -16.67
CA PRO A 140 -16.43 -0.53 -17.37
C PRO A 140 -15.24 -1.49 -17.33
N PHE A 141 -15.36 -2.54 -16.53
CA PHE A 141 -14.49 -3.71 -16.63
C PHE A 141 -14.64 -4.25 -18.04
N SER A 142 -13.64 -4.01 -18.88
CA SER A 142 -13.50 -4.75 -20.12
C SER A 142 -12.95 -6.12 -19.72
N PRO A 143 -13.76 -7.20 -19.75
CA PRO A 143 -13.19 -8.53 -19.56
C PRO A 143 -12.08 -8.68 -20.59
N ILE A 144 -10.92 -9.15 -20.12
CA ILE A 144 -9.81 -9.52 -20.99
C ILE A 144 -10.41 -10.46 -22.05
N GLN A 145 -10.26 -10.12 -23.34
CA GLN A 145 -10.73 -10.99 -24.42
C GLN A 145 -10.18 -12.40 -24.20
N PRO A 146 -10.94 -13.46 -24.54
CA PRO A 146 -10.53 -14.82 -24.28
C PRO A 146 -9.12 -15.05 -24.82
N GLN A 147 -8.17 -15.19 -23.90
CA GLN A 147 -6.75 -15.32 -24.23
C GLN A 147 -6.58 -16.70 -24.84
N GLN A 148 -6.18 -16.73 -26.11
CA GLN A 148 -5.69 -17.95 -26.74
C GLN A 148 -4.63 -18.58 -25.83
N ALA A 149 -4.64 -19.90 -25.71
CA ALA A 149 -3.64 -20.58 -24.90
C ALA A 149 -2.25 -20.37 -25.53
N GLU A 150 -1.24 -20.13 -24.69
CA GLU A 150 0.14 -19.95 -25.12
C GLU A 150 0.87 -21.28 -24.92
N VAL A 151 1.28 -21.93 -26.01
CA VAL A 151 2.16 -23.09 -25.92
C VAL A 151 3.59 -22.59 -26.03
N ARG A 152 4.39 -22.87 -24.99
CA ARG A 152 5.81 -22.56 -24.94
C ARG A 152 6.61 -23.84 -25.08
N LEU A 153 7.40 -23.92 -26.13
CA LEU A 153 8.35 -25.00 -26.34
C LEU A 153 9.66 -24.61 -25.67
N ILE A 154 10.19 -25.44 -24.78
CA ILE A 154 11.49 -25.22 -24.16
C ILE A 154 12.35 -26.47 -24.38
N PHE A 155 13.47 -26.29 -25.07
CA PHE A 155 14.47 -27.32 -25.27
C PHE A 155 15.70 -26.98 -24.43
N ASP A 156 15.90 -27.71 -23.34
CA ASP A 156 17.05 -27.47 -22.46
C ASP A 156 18.37 -27.96 -23.08
N ASP A 157 18.34 -29.07 -23.83
CA ASP A 157 19.50 -29.59 -24.57
C ASP A 157 19.05 -30.17 -25.93
N PRO A 158 19.10 -29.37 -27.02
CA PRO A 158 18.69 -29.83 -28.35
C PRO A 158 19.69 -30.84 -28.96
N SER A 159 20.87 -31.02 -28.37
CA SER A 159 21.92 -31.93 -28.84
C SER A 159 21.75 -33.36 -28.30
N ALA A 160 21.00 -33.52 -27.20
CA ALA A 160 20.88 -34.76 -26.46
C ALA A 160 20.41 -35.98 -27.30
N PRO A 161 19.43 -35.84 -28.22
CA PRO A 161 19.01 -36.95 -29.09
C PRO A 161 20.15 -37.50 -29.97
N PHE A 162 21.14 -36.67 -30.28
CA PHE A 162 22.27 -36.97 -31.16
C PHE A 162 23.55 -37.39 -30.43
N GLY A 163 23.53 -37.47 -29.08
CA GLY A 163 24.73 -37.74 -28.27
C GLY A 163 25.48 -39.04 -28.60
N ARG A 164 24.81 -40.03 -29.22
CA ARG A 164 25.45 -41.26 -29.73
C ARG A 164 26.00 -41.15 -31.15
N LEU A 165 25.44 -40.28 -31.99
CA LEU A 165 25.84 -40.09 -33.39
C LEU A 165 27.14 -39.29 -33.52
N LYS A 166 27.39 -38.35 -32.60
CA LYS A 166 28.65 -37.57 -32.47
C LYS A 166 29.91 -38.45 -32.34
N ARG A 167 29.75 -39.72 -31.96
CA ARG A 167 30.85 -40.67 -31.74
C ARG A 167 31.23 -41.46 -33.01
N LEU A 168 30.41 -41.39 -34.07
CA LEU A 168 30.57 -42.21 -35.28
C LEU A 168 30.93 -41.37 -36.53
N ASP A 169 30.44 -40.15 -36.66
CA ASP A 169 30.86 -39.18 -37.69
C ASP A 169 30.53 -37.73 -37.24
N PRO A 170 31.31 -36.72 -37.67
CA PRO A 170 30.91 -35.32 -37.50
C PRO A 170 29.66 -35.05 -38.35
N ILE A 171 28.53 -34.79 -37.70
CA ILE A 171 27.31 -34.34 -38.37
C ILE A 171 27.57 -32.91 -38.86
N ASP A 172 28.00 -32.75 -40.10
CA ASP A 172 28.12 -31.46 -40.82
C ASP A 172 26.82 -31.13 -41.59
N ASP A 173 25.69 -31.56 -41.03
CA ASP A 173 24.39 -31.54 -41.70
C ASP A 173 23.38 -30.60 -41.03
N VAL A 174 22.37 -30.19 -41.81
CA VAL A 174 21.27 -29.36 -41.33
C VAL A 174 20.19 -30.27 -40.74
N ILE A 175 19.88 -30.06 -39.47
CA ILE A 175 18.80 -30.77 -38.78
C ILE A 175 17.57 -29.88 -38.80
N GLU A 176 16.46 -30.37 -39.33
CA GLU A 176 15.22 -29.62 -39.42
C GLU A 176 14.28 -30.00 -38.27
N ALA A 177 14.05 -29.05 -37.37
CA ALA A 177 13.09 -29.19 -36.28
C ALA A 177 11.69 -28.84 -36.77
N THR A 178 10.76 -29.79 -36.69
CA THR A 178 9.37 -29.61 -37.09
C THR A 178 8.45 -29.87 -35.91
N LEU A 179 7.60 -28.89 -35.58
CA LEU A 179 6.48 -29.06 -34.66
C LEU A 179 5.18 -29.20 -35.44
N MET A 180 4.46 -30.28 -35.12
CA MET A 180 3.13 -30.56 -35.63
C MET A 180 2.10 -30.48 -34.50
N ILE A 181 0.97 -29.85 -34.78
CA ILE A 181 -0.20 -29.83 -33.90
C ILE A 181 -1.36 -30.45 -34.69
N ASP A 182 -1.95 -31.51 -34.16
CA ASP A 182 -3.03 -32.29 -34.81
C ASP A 182 -2.68 -32.77 -36.24
N GLY A 183 -1.40 -33.00 -36.50
CA GLY A 183 -0.89 -33.44 -37.80
C GLY A 183 -0.61 -32.30 -38.80
N GLU A 184 -0.87 -31.05 -38.45
CA GLU A 184 -0.50 -29.88 -39.26
C GLU A 184 0.85 -29.31 -38.81
N VAL A 185 1.74 -28.99 -39.75
CA VAL A 185 3.05 -28.39 -39.44
C VAL A 185 2.85 -26.92 -39.06
N VAL A 186 3.08 -26.61 -37.79
CA VAL A 186 2.89 -25.25 -37.24
C VAL A 186 4.22 -24.50 -37.17
N MET A 187 5.35 -25.21 -37.06
CA MET A 187 6.67 -24.61 -37.06
C MET A 187 7.69 -25.54 -37.71
N THR A 188 8.60 -24.95 -38.49
CA THR A 188 9.75 -25.61 -39.07
C THR A 188 10.96 -24.71 -38.92
N ARG A 189 12.04 -25.23 -38.34
CA ARG A 189 13.26 -24.46 -38.07
C ARG A 189 14.51 -25.27 -38.42
N PRO A 190 15.39 -24.76 -39.28
CA PRO A 190 16.69 -25.38 -39.50
C PRO A 190 17.58 -25.11 -38.28
N LEU A 191 18.26 -26.15 -37.82
CA LEU A 191 19.25 -26.13 -36.75
C LEU A 191 20.58 -26.56 -37.38
N LEU A 192 21.56 -25.67 -37.34
CA LEU A 192 22.89 -25.94 -37.85
C LEU A 192 23.67 -26.75 -36.80
N SER A 193 24.54 -27.65 -37.27
CA SER A 193 25.33 -28.51 -36.40
C SER A 193 26.25 -27.72 -35.43
N ASP A 194 26.72 -26.55 -35.85
CA ASP A 194 27.53 -25.64 -35.03
C ASP A 194 26.72 -24.99 -33.90
N GLU A 195 25.42 -24.77 -34.07
CA GLU A 195 24.52 -24.26 -33.02
C GLU A 195 24.11 -25.35 -32.02
N LEU A 196 23.97 -26.59 -32.49
CA LEU A 196 23.55 -27.74 -31.69
C LEU A 196 24.67 -28.28 -30.79
N PHE A 197 25.92 -28.30 -31.25
CA PHE A 197 26.99 -29.06 -30.61
C PHE A 197 28.02 -28.22 -29.82
N VAL A 198 27.67 -26.98 -29.43
CA VAL A 198 28.47 -26.10 -28.56
C VAL A 198 28.52 -26.65 -27.12
N LEU A 199 29.55 -26.26 -26.35
CA LEU A 199 29.70 -26.62 -24.92
C LEU A 199 28.50 -26.19 -24.05
N GLU A 200 27.77 -25.14 -24.47
CA GLU A 200 26.54 -24.64 -23.85
C GLU A 200 25.55 -24.27 -24.99
N PRO A 201 24.71 -25.20 -25.46
CA PRO A 201 23.73 -24.88 -26.49
C PRO A 201 22.71 -23.88 -25.95
N THR A 202 22.30 -22.92 -26.78
CA THR A 202 21.26 -21.96 -26.39
C THR A 202 19.91 -22.69 -26.38
N PRO A 203 19.10 -22.57 -25.31
CA PRO A 203 17.80 -23.22 -25.28
C PRO A 203 16.90 -22.66 -26.38
N LEU A 204 16.28 -23.55 -27.14
CA LEU A 204 15.29 -23.15 -28.13
C LEU A 204 13.99 -22.83 -27.40
N VAL A 205 13.54 -21.58 -27.51
CA VAL A 205 12.27 -21.12 -26.94
C VAL A 205 11.41 -20.58 -28.07
N GLU A 206 10.29 -21.25 -28.31
CA GLU A 206 9.29 -20.81 -29.31
C GLU A 206 7.92 -20.68 -28.62
N GLN A 207 7.19 -19.63 -28.97
CA GLN A 207 5.86 -19.34 -28.44
C GLN A 207 4.84 -19.41 -29.57
N LEU A 208 3.82 -20.26 -29.38
CA LEU A 208 2.77 -20.48 -30.36
C LEU A 208 1.41 -20.33 -29.68
N THR A 209 0.51 -19.61 -30.33
CA THR A 209 -0.88 -19.49 -29.89
C THR A 209 -1.68 -20.67 -30.41
N VAL A 210 -2.33 -21.41 -29.52
CA VAL A 210 -3.15 -22.58 -29.84
C VAL A 210 -4.59 -22.34 -29.36
N THR A 211 -5.56 -22.86 -30.10
CA THR A 211 -6.97 -22.82 -29.69
C THR A 211 -7.19 -23.68 -28.44
N PRO A 212 -8.13 -23.34 -27.55
CA PRO A 212 -8.52 -24.24 -26.47
C PRO A 212 -9.12 -25.53 -27.05
N GLY A 213 -8.68 -26.68 -26.54
CA GLY A 213 -9.07 -27.98 -27.06
C GLY A 213 -8.08 -29.10 -26.72
N THR A 214 -8.41 -30.32 -27.10
CA THR A 214 -7.47 -31.45 -27.02
C THR A 214 -6.61 -31.44 -28.27
N HIS A 215 -5.31 -31.20 -28.09
CA HIS A 215 -4.35 -31.10 -29.17
C HIS A 215 -3.29 -32.19 -29.05
N HIS A 216 -2.91 -32.76 -30.17
CA HIS A 216 -1.84 -33.74 -30.30
C HIS A 216 -0.57 -33.05 -30.79
N PHE A 217 0.47 -33.07 -29.97
CA PHE A 217 1.74 -32.40 -30.23
C PHE A 217 2.79 -33.42 -30.62
N THR A 218 3.32 -33.29 -31.84
CA THR A 218 4.43 -34.11 -32.33
C THR A 218 5.59 -33.20 -32.68
N LEU A 219 6.77 -33.53 -32.18
CA LEU A 219 7.99 -32.79 -32.43
C LEU A 219 9.02 -33.74 -33.01
N THR A 220 9.52 -33.42 -34.19
CA THR A 220 10.48 -34.25 -34.91
C THR A 220 11.71 -33.46 -35.32
N PHE A 221 12.85 -34.15 -35.34
CA PHE A 221 14.07 -33.71 -35.97
C PHE A 221 14.31 -34.56 -37.22
N THR A 222 14.46 -33.91 -38.36
CA THR A 222 14.76 -34.58 -39.63
C THR A 222 16.16 -34.21 -40.08
N GLU A 223 17.03 -35.19 -40.24
CA GLU A 223 18.37 -35.00 -40.80
C GLU A 223 18.26 -34.95 -42.33
N GLN A 224 18.70 -33.84 -42.95
CA GLN A 224 18.48 -33.62 -44.39
C GLN A 224 19.32 -34.56 -45.28
N SER A 225 20.51 -34.96 -44.86
CA SER A 225 21.42 -35.82 -45.63
C SER A 225 21.00 -37.28 -45.64
N THR A 226 20.51 -37.80 -44.52
CA THR A 226 20.12 -39.21 -44.37
C THR A 226 18.63 -39.44 -44.51
N GLY A 227 17.81 -38.38 -44.33
CA GLY A 227 16.36 -38.47 -44.21
C GLY A 227 15.91 -39.15 -42.91
N ALA A 228 16.80 -39.33 -41.93
CA ALA A 228 16.44 -39.91 -40.64
C ALA A 228 15.53 -38.97 -39.87
N VAL A 229 14.40 -39.49 -39.38
CA VAL A 229 13.43 -38.75 -38.57
C VAL A 229 13.50 -39.24 -37.13
N TYR A 230 13.75 -38.33 -36.21
CA TYR A 230 13.78 -38.57 -34.77
C TYR A 230 12.57 -37.91 -34.11
N ILE A 231 11.72 -38.70 -33.46
CA ILE A 231 10.56 -38.18 -32.73
C ILE A 231 11.03 -37.85 -31.30
N LEU A 232 10.93 -36.58 -30.91
CA LEU A 232 11.37 -36.09 -29.60
C LEU A 232 10.24 -36.00 -28.59
N LEU A 233 9.05 -35.68 -29.09
CA LEU A 233 7.83 -35.56 -28.30
C LEU A 233 6.68 -36.06 -29.15
N ASP A 234 5.82 -36.85 -28.52
CA ASP A 234 4.58 -37.33 -29.11
C ASP A 234 3.56 -37.49 -27.98
N GLU A 235 2.80 -36.43 -27.71
CA GLU A 235 1.82 -36.42 -26.61
C GLU A 235 0.53 -35.66 -26.95
N THR A 236 -0.57 -36.10 -26.34
CA THR A 236 -1.86 -35.40 -26.42
C THR A 236 -2.11 -34.66 -25.12
N ARG A 237 -2.36 -33.36 -25.21
CA ARG A 237 -2.64 -32.50 -24.06
C ARG A 237 -3.97 -31.80 -24.25
N GLN A 238 -4.72 -31.68 -23.15
CA GLN A 238 -5.87 -30.81 -23.08
C GLN A 238 -5.37 -29.39 -22.78
N VAL A 239 -5.79 -28.45 -23.62
CA VAL A 239 -5.40 -27.03 -23.56
C VAL A 239 -6.62 -26.22 -23.17
N GLU A 240 -6.59 -25.56 -22.01
CA GLU A 240 -7.64 -24.66 -21.57
C GLU A 240 -7.32 -23.20 -21.91
N GLU A 241 -8.34 -22.34 -21.84
CA GLU A 241 -8.19 -20.92 -22.13
C GLU A 241 -7.27 -20.23 -21.11
N GLY A 242 -6.26 -19.50 -21.59
CA GLY A 242 -5.25 -18.87 -20.74
C GLY A 242 -4.18 -19.83 -20.18
N ASP A 243 -4.18 -21.11 -20.58
CA ASP A 243 -3.12 -22.04 -20.19
C ASP A 243 -1.78 -21.66 -20.83
N ILE A 244 -0.71 -21.84 -20.06
CA ILE A 244 0.66 -21.83 -20.55
C ILE A 244 1.17 -23.26 -20.50
N ILE A 245 1.18 -23.94 -21.64
CA ILE A 245 1.67 -25.32 -21.72
C ILE A 245 3.15 -25.28 -22.05
N THR A 246 3.96 -25.86 -21.16
CA THR A 246 5.39 -26.01 -21.41
C THR A 246 5.69 -27.44 -21.86
N LEU A 247 6.11 -27.58 -23.10
CA LEU A 247 6.58 -28.86 -23.64
C LEU A 247 8.10 -28.92 -23.42
N VAL A 248 8.53 -29.73 -22.45
CA VAL A 248 9.95 -29.91 -22.07
C VAL A 248 10.37 -31.32 -22.45
N HIS A 249 11.42 -31.43 -23.26
CA HIS A 249 12.09 -32.70 -23.51
C HIS A 249 13.33 -32.82 -22.60
N HIS A 250 13.26 -33.69 -21.58
CA HIS A 250 14.40 -34.04 -20.74
C HIS A 250 14.98 -35.40 -21.17
N TYR A 251 16.27 -35.42 -21.51
CA TYR A 251 17.01 -36.64 -21.87
C TYR A 251 17.40 -37.49 -20.64
N SER A 252 16.50 -37.72 -19.68
CA SER A 252 16.81 -38.56 -18.51
C SER A 252 16.31 -40.00 -18.59
N ASP A 253 15.30 -40.33 -19.42
CA ASP A 253 14.62 -41.63 -19.32
C ASP A 253 14.23 -42.26 -20.67
N VAL A 254 15.19 -42.52 -21.54
CA VAL A 254 14.97 -43.48 -22.65
C VAL A 254 15.31 -44.90 -22.16
N ILE A 255 14.30 -45.59 -21.64
CA ILE A 255 14.29 -47.06 -21.59
C ILE A 255 14.10 -47.54 -23.03
N PHE A 256 15.17 -48.05 -23.64
CA PHE A 256 15.10 -48.74 -24.93
C PHE A 256 14.38 -50.08 -24.73
N ASP A 257 13.12 -50.18 -25.18
CA ASP A 257 12.55 -51.48 -25.52
C ASP A 257 12.98 -51.87 -26.93
N ARG A 258 13.38 -53.12 -27.08
CA ARG A 258 14.04 -53.70 -28.25
C ARG A 258 13.13 -53.66 -29.47
N ALA A 259 13.53 -52.92 -30.50
CA ALA A 259 13.15 -53.22 -31.88
C ALA A 259 14.27 -54.05 -32.54
N GLU A 260 14.32 -55.35 -32.23
CA GLU A 260 14.93 -56.37 -33.09
C GLU A 260 13.79 -57.06 -33.87
N GLU A 261 13.27 -56.44 -34.94
CA GLU A 261 12.56 -57.16 -36.02
C GLU A 261 12.24 -56.22 -37.19
N MET A 262 13.11 -56.19 -38.20
CA MET A 262 12.80 -56.03 -39.64
C MET A 262 14.04 -55.57 -40.43
N VAL A 263 15.06 -56.44 -40.51
CA VAL A 263 15.88 -56.58 -41.74
C VAL A 263 16.22 -58.06 -41.89
N ARG A 264 15.34 -58.80 -42.56
CA ARG A 264 15.68 -59.94 -43.42
C ARG A 264 14.59 -60.13 -44.46
#